data_AF-A0A9D5CTV4-F1
#
_entry.id   AF-A0A9D5CTV4-F1
#
_cell.length_a   1.000
_cell.length_b   1.000
_cell.length_c   1.000
_cell.angle_alpha   90.00
_cell.angle_beta   90.00
_cell.angle_gamma   90.00
#
_symmetry.space_group_name_H-M   'P 1'
#
loop_
_entity.id
_entity.type
_entity.pdbx_description
1 polymer ?
#
loop_
_entity_poly.entity_id
_entity_poly.type
_entity_poly.pdbx_seq_one_letter_code
_entity_poly.pdbx_strand_id
1 'polypeptide(L)'
;MISGAQEKRRPMATIHELVEADDLDGVRSKLEENPSLLNGQSRFWDFDLVLLAIYDSFCLLFLVQLKWSCKKLLMASNTERILKELHILENDPYTSHIVGPLGDDLSHWTAAILGPSNTPYTGGLFYLNIHFPQDFPAKPPKISFKTEVFHLNINSNGNIALDILGEQWTPDLTISKVLRSISALLAEPNLECCVAPEMAQMYVSDRAEYQKTARAWTQKHAAR
;
A
#
# COMPACT_ATOMS: atom_id res chain seq x y z
N MET A 1 -62.43 13.06 19.38
CA MET A 1 -61.53 12.64 18.29
C MET A 1 -61.71 13.69 17.20
N ILE A 2 -60.79 14.64 17.01
CA ILE A 2 -59.57 14.52 16.19
C ILE A 2 -58.47 15.39 16.83
N SER A 3 -57.29 14.79 17.06
CA SER A 3 -56.07 15.45 17.53
C SER A 3 -55.34 16.08 16.34
N GLY A 4 -55.40 17.41 16.20
CA GLY A 4 -54.56 18.15 15.27
C GLY A 4 -53.26 18.57 15.95
N ALA A 5 -52.17 17.83 15.71
CA ALA A 5 -50.84 18.27 16.10
C ALA A 5 -50.49 19.53 15.28
N GLN A 6 -50.33 20.67 15.95
CA GLN A 6 -49.75 21.85 15.31
C GLN A 6 -48.26 21.58 15.05
N GLU A 7 -47.92 21.34 13.80
CA GLU A 7 -46.56 21.35 13.28
C GLU A 7 -45.93 22.71 13.61
N LYS A 8 -45.08 22.74 14.64
CA LYS A 8 -44.36 23.92 15.08
C LYS A 8 -43.33 24.26 13.99
N ARG A 9 -43.67 25.18 13.07
CA ARG A 9 -42.74 25.62 12.01
C ARG A 9 -41.42 26.01 12.67
N ARG A 10 -40.34 25.32 12.31
CA ARG A 10 -38.99 25.70 12.72
C ARG A 10 -38.71 27.10 12.15
N PRO A 11 -37.98 27.97 12.88
CA PRO A 11 -37.54 29.23 12.32
C PRO A 11 -36.71 28.96 11.06
N MET A 12 -37.02 29.68 9.98
CA MET A 12 -36.31 29.60 8.70
C MET A 12 -34.86 30.10 8.90
N ALA A 13 -33.88 29.20 8.77
CA ALA A 13 -32.45 29.49 8.93
C ALA A 13 -32.03 30.69 8.06
N THR A 14 -31.37 31.68 8.64
CA THR A 14 -30.92 32.89 7.95
C THR A 14 -29.83 32.57 6.91
N ILE A 15 -29.62 33.46 5.92
CA ILE A 15 -28.58 33.24 4.89
C ILE A 15 -27.20 33.09 5.55
N HIS A 16 -26.94 33.82 6.64
CA HIS A 16 -25.68 33.70 7.40
C HIS A 16 -25.49 32.30 7.99
N GLU A 17 -26.52 31.74 8.64
CA GLU A 17 -26.47 30.40 9.22
C GLU A 17 -26.30 29.30 8.15
N LEU A 18 -26.87 29.51 6.95
CA LEU A 18 -26.71 28.59 5.82
C LEU A 18 -25.30 28.66 5.21
N VAL A 19 -24.70 29.84 5.17
CA VAL A 19 -23.30 30.04 4.73
C VAL A 19 -22.32 29.42 5.73
N GLU A 20 -22.55 29.57 7.03
CA GLU A 20 -21.71 28.92 8.06
C GLU A 20 -21.80 27.38 8.02
N ALA A 21 -22.88 26.84 7.46
CA ALA A 21 -23.11 25.40 7.32
C ALA A 21 -22.69 24.83 5.94
N ASP A 22 -22.09 25.64 5.06
CA ASP A 22 -21.74 25.27 3.66
C ASP A 22 -22.94 24.74 2.82
N ASP A 23 -24.18 25.14 3.13
CA ASP A 23 -25.39 24.73 2.40
C ASP A 23 -25.73 25.70 1.25
N LEU A 24 -25.03 25.52 0.12
CA LEU A 24 -25.15 26.38 -1.06
C LEU A 24 -26.52 26.29 -1.76
N ASP A 25 -27.19 25.13 -1.70
CA ASP A 25 -28.51 24.94 -2.31
C ASP A 25 -29.60 25.67 -1.49
N GLY A 26 -29.49 25.66 -0.16
CA GLY A 26 -30.36 26.42 0.73
C GLY A 26 -30.23 27.94 0.55
N VAL A 27 -29.01 28.45 0.37
CA VAL A 27 -28.74 29.87 0.07
C VAL A 27 -29.38 30.26 -1.26
N ARG A 28 -29.20 29.43 -2.31
CA ARG A 28 -29.77 29.67 -3.63
C ARG A 28 -31.30 29.70 -3.61
N SER A 29 -31.93 28.74 -2.93
CA SER A 29 -33.39 28.67 -2.82
C SER A 29 -33.98 29.92 -2.15
N LYS A 30 -33.33 30.46 -1.11
CA LYS A 30 -33.78 31.71 -0.45
C LYS A 30 -33.61 32.96 -1.31
N LEU A 31 -32.55 33.02 -2.11
CA LEU A 31 -32.34 34.15 -3.04
C LEU A 31 -33.35 34.13 -4.19
N GLU A 32 -33.78 32.95 -4.64
CA GLU A 32 -34.84 32.78 -5.63
C GLU A 32 -36.22 33.15 -5.07
N GLU A 33 -36.49 32.87 -3.79
CA GLU A 33 -37.76 33.22 -3.11
C GLU A 33 -37.91 34.74 -2.83
N ASN A 34 -36.82 35.48 -2.63
CA ASN A 34 -36.89 36.91 -2.34
C ASN A 34 -35.78 37.71 -3.05
N PRO A 35 -35.94 38.02 -4.35
CA PRO A 35 -34.94 38.73 -5.16
C PRO A 35 -34.65 40.15 -4.67
N SER A 36 -35.55 40.73 -3.87
CA SER A 36 -35.40 42.10 -3.34
C SER A 36 -34.30 42.23 -2.29
N LEU A 37 -33.83 41.12 -1.72
CA LEU A 37 -32.67 41.08 -0.81
C LEU A 37 -31.36 41.50 -1.50
N LEU A 38 -31.31 41.44 -2.84
CA LEU A 38 -30.17 41.90 -3.64
C LEU A 38 -30.19 43.41 -3.92
N ASN A 39 -31.34 44.08 -3.78
CA ASN A 39 -31.53 45.48 -4.20
C ASN A 39 -31.46 46.50 -3.05
N GLY A 40 -31.05 46.08 -1.86
CA GLY A 40 -31.19 46.84 -0.63
C GLY A 40 -29.91 47.34 0.03
N GLN A 41 -28.88 47.76 -0.72
CA GLN A 41 -27.85 48.72 -0.25
C GLN A 41 -26.85 49.02 -1.37
N SER A 42 -27.02 50.14 -2.05
CA SER A 42 -25.96 50.74 -2.86
C SER A 42 -25.01 51.53 -1.94
N ARG A 43 -23.90 50.91 -1.56
CA ARG A 43 -22.63 51.61 -1.34
C ARG A 43 -21.49 50.59 -1.39
N PHE A 44 -20.64 50.75 -2.41
CA PHE A 44 -19.34 50.12 -2.55
C PHE A 44 -19.34 48.59 -2.63
N TRP A 45 -19.70 48.06 -3.79
CA TRP A 45 -18.95 46.93 -4.32
C TRP A 45 -17.93 47.54 -5.28
N ASP A 46 -16.69 47.67 -4.83
CA ASP A 46 -15.58 47.91 -5.74
C ASP A 46 -15.65 46.77 -6.76
N PHE A 47 -15.91 47.08 -8.03
CA PHE A 47 -15.99 46.04 -9.07
C PHE A 47 -14.69 45.22 -9.13
N ASP A 48 -13.58 45.83 -8.69
CA ASP A 48 -12.29 45.18 -8.49
C ASP A 48 -12.30 44.17 -7.32
N LEU A 49 -13.06 44.39 -6.24
CA LEU A 49 -13.16 43.43 -5.11
C LEU A 49 -14.04 42.22 -5.43
N VAL A 50 -15.09 42.38 -6.23
CA VAL A 50 -15.92 41.26 -6.69
C VAL A 50 -15.18 40.44 -7.74
N LEU A 51 -14.46 41.10 -8.65
CA LEU A 51 -13.56 40.41 -9.58
C LEU A 51 -12.41 39.72 -8.83
N LEU A 52 -11.82 40.34 -7.80
CA LEU A 52 -10.81 39.73 -6.94
C LEU A 52 -11.36 38.53 -6.17
N ALA A 53 -12.56 38.58 -5.61
CA ALA A 53 -13.14 37.46 -4.86
C ALA A 53 -13.56 36.28 -5.77
N ILE A 54 -14.00 36.56 -7.00
CA ILE A 54 -14.26 35.54 -8.02
C ILE A 54 -12.93 34.99 -8.54
N TYR A 55 -11.92 35.85 -8.78
CA TYR A 55 -10.55 35.41 -9.11
C TYR A 55 -9.95 34.59 -7.98
N ASP A 56 -10.19 34.92 -6.72
CA ASP A 56 -9.66 34.23 -5.54
C ASP A 56 -10.39 32.91 -5.32
N SER A 57 -11.70 32.83 -5.59
CA SER A 57 -12.45 31.55 -5.55
C SER A 57 -12.13 30.63 -6.74
N PHE A 58 -11.96 31.17 -7.95
CA PHE A 58 -11.46 30.39 -9.09
C PHE A 58 -9.97 30.05 -8.95
N CYS A 59 -9.15 30.92 -8.37
CA CYS A 59 -7.77 30.62 -7.99
C CYS A 59 -7.71 29.60 -6.87
N LEU A 60 -8.58 29.63 -5.87
CA LEU A 60 -8.63 28.63 -4.80
C LEU A 60 -9.11 27.30 -5.33
N LEU A 61 -10.12 27.26 -6.19
CA LEU A 61 -10.52 26.04 -6.90
C LEU A 61 -9.41 25.55 -7.82
N PHE A 62 -8.72 26.44 -8.54
CA PHE A 62 -7.59 26.09 -9.41
C PHE A 62 -6.36 25.66 -8.59
N LEU A 63 -6.09 26.26 -7.42
CA LEU A 63 -5.04 25.90 -6.48
C LEU A 63 -5.37 24.63 -5.71
N VAL A 64 -6.65 24.35 -5.44
CA VAL A 64 -7.14 23.08 -4.90
C VAL A 64 -7.05 22.01 -5.98
N GLN A 65 -7.40 22.31 -7.23
CA GLN A 65 -7.21 21.43 -8.39
C GLN A 65 -5.73 21.24 -8.74
N LEU A 66 -4.88 22.25 -8.56
CA LEU A 66 -3.42 22.16 -8.70
C LEU A 66 -2.84 21.41 -7.52
N LYS A 67 -3.29 21.61 -6.28
CA LYS A 67 -2.86 20.82 -5.12
C LYS A 67 -3.34 19.38 -5.23
N TRP A 68 -4.52 19.13 -5.81
CA TRP A 68 -5.06 17.80 -6.06
C TRP A 68 -4.35 17.13 -7.24
N SER A 69 -4.12 17.86 -8.33
CA SER A 69 -3.32 17.40 -9.46
C SER A 69 -1.85 17.21 -9.08
N CYS A 70 -1.27 18.08 -8.24
CA CYS A 70 0.07 17.93 -7.68
C CYS A 70 0.12 16.80 -6.67
N LYS A 71 -0.88 16.57 -5.82
CA LYS A 71 -0.95 15.34 -5.00
C LYS A 71 -1.03 14.10 -5.89
N LYS A 72 -1.80 14.15 -6.98
CA LYS A 72 -1.91 13.08 -7.97
C LYS A 72 -0.64 12.91 -8.83
N LEU A 73 0.14 13.97 -9.01
CA LEU A 73 1.46 13.96 -9.67
C LEU A 73 2.59 13.55 -8.72
N LEU A 74 2.45 13.83 -7.41
CA LEU A 74 3.42 13.56 -6.35
C LEU A 74 3.31 12.14 -5.82
N MET A 75 2.15 11.50 -5.95
CA MET A 75 2.04 10.05 -5.85
C MET A 75 2.61 9.46 -7.14
N ALA A 76 3.90 9.14 -7.14
CA ALA A 76 4.50 8.39 -8.23
C ALA A 76 3.65 7.12 -8.48
N SER A 77 3.41 6.77 -9.74
CA SER A 77 2.55 5.63 -10.15
C SER A 77 2.87 4.33 -9.38
N ASN A 78 4.12 4.12 -8.99
CA ASN A 78 4.54 2.98 -8.16
C ASN A 78 4.01 3.03 -6.72
N THR A 79 3.86 4.23 -6.13
CA THR A 79 3.41 4.43 -4.74
C THR A 79 1.96 4.01 -4.55
N GLU A 80 1.08 4.33 -5.51
CA GLU A 80 -0.31 3.86 -5.48
C GLU A 80 -0.37 2.32 -5.49
N ARG A 81 0.46 1.67 -6.32
CA ARG A 81 0.53 0.21 -6.33
C ARG A 81 1.10 -0.36 -5.02
N ILE A 82 2.14 0.24 -4.46
CA ILE A 82 2.74 -0.20 -3.17
C ILE A 82 1.71 -0.08 -2.04
N LEU A 83 0.96 1.01 -1.97
CA LEU A 83 -0.12 1.19 -0.98
C LEU A 83 -1.24 0.16 -1.17
N LYS A 84 -1.56 -0.19 -2.41
CA LYS A 84 -2.50 -1.28 -2.70
C LYS A 84 -1.98 -2.64 -2.21
N GLU A 85 -0.70 -2.94 -2.38
CA GLU A 85 -0.09 -4.15 -1.81
C GLU A 85 -0.18 -4.17 -0.28
N LEU A 86 0.08 -3.02 0.37
CA LEU A 86 -0.02 -2.91 1.83
C LEU A 86 -1.44 -3.21 2.31
N HIS A 87 -2.43 -2.62 1.64
CA HIS A 87 -3.84 -2.87 1.95
C HIS A 87 -4.25 -4.33 1.72
N ILE A 88 -3.74 -4.99 0.67
CA ILE A 88 -3.99 -6.42 0.43
C ILE A 88 -3.45 -7.26 1.60
N LEU A 89 -2.25 -6.94 2.09
CA LEU A 89 -1.60 -7.67 3.17
C LEU A 89 -2.29 -7.46 4.52
N GLU A 90 -2.74 -6.24 4.83
CA GLU A 90 -3.53 -5.94 6.04
C GLU A 90 -4.83 -6.75 6.12
N ASN A 91 -5.40 -7.10 4.95
CA ASN A 91 -6.64 -7.86 4.85
C ASN A 91 -6.42 -9.35 4.54
N ASP A 92 -5.18 -9.86 4.54
CA ASP A 92 -4.87 -11.27 4.27
C ASP A 92 -4.81 -12.06 5.59
N PRO A 93 -5.87 -12.82 5.96
CA PRO A 93 -5.93 -13.54 7.23
C PRO A 93 -4.98 -14.74 7.29
N TYR A 94 -4.35 -15.11 6.16
CA TYR A 94 -3.47 -16.28 6.04
C TYR A 94 -2.00 -15.91 5.94
N THR A 95 -1.64 -14.64 6.10
CA THR A 95 -0.22 -14.27 6.16
C THR A 95 0.39 -14.80 7.45
N SER A 96 0.95 -16.01 7.40
CA SER A 96 1.98 -16.49 8.33
C SER A 96 3.27 -15.66 8.28
N HIS A 97 3.20 -14.49 7.64
CA HIS A 97 4.30 -13.63 7.25
C HIS A 97 4.08 -12.26 7.87
N ILE A 98 5.02 -11.80 8.67
CA ILE A 98 5.00 -10.42 9.16
C ILE A 98 5.64 -9.57 8.06
N VAL A 99 4.90 -8.69 7.40
CA VAL A 99 5.40 -7.88 6.30
C VAL A 99 4.92 -6.44 6.40
N GLY A 100 5.81 -5.49 6.11
CA GLY A 100 5.46 -4.07 6.09
C GLY A 100 6.66 -3.15 5.83
N PRO A 101 6.41 -1.84 5.70
CA PRO A 101 7.45 -0.84 5.45
C PRO A 101 8.43 -0.70 6.62
N LEU A 102 9.68 -0.39 6.28
CA LEU A 102 10.73 -0.10 7.25
C LEU A 102 10.69 1.39 7.60
N GLY A 103 9.92 1.74 8.61
CA GLY A 103 9.71 3.14 9.01
C GLY A 103 8.85 3.89 8.00
N ASP A 104 9.27 5.11 7.64
CA ASP A 104 8.49 6.00 6.77
C ASP A 104 8.76 5.77 5.26
N ASP A 105 9.75 4.96 4.90
CA ASP A 105 10.09 4.66 3.51
C ASP A 105 9.22 3.52 2.95
N LEU A 106 8.23 3.89 2.14
CA LEU A 106 7.33 2.94 1.50
C LEU A 106 8.02 2.03 0.46
N SER A 107 9.23 2.37 -0.01
CA SER A 107 9.96 1.59 -1.02
C SER A 107 10.79 0.45 -0.43
N HIS A 108 11.02 0.44 0.88
CA HIS A 108 11.78 -0.59 1.59
C HIS A 108 10.92 -1.26 2.63
N TRP A 109 10.66 -2.54 2.44
CA TRP A 109 9.87 -3.35 3.36
C TRP A 109 10.73 -4.45 3.98
N THR A 110 10.31 -4.90 5.15
CA THR A 110 10.78 -6.14 5.73
C THR A 110 9.67 -7.17 5.71
N ALA A 111 10.03 -8.43 5.50
CA ALA A 111 9.13 -9.56 5.70
C ALA A 111 9.78 -10.58 6.62
N ALA A 112 8.98 -11.41 7.27
CA ALA A 112 9.43 -12.57 8.02
C ALA A 112 8.66 -13.81 7.54
N ILE A 113 9.37 -14.90 7.24
CA ILE A 113 8.81 -16.20 6.87
C ILE A 113 9.10 -17.20 7.98
N LEU A 114 8.05 -17.86 8.47
CA LEU A 114 8.20 -19.04 9.32
C LEU A 114 8.63 -20.22 8.46
N GLY A 115 9.70 -20.91 8.88
CA GLY A 115 10.18 -22.09 8.18
C GLY A 115 9.08 -23.15 8.05
N PRO A 116 8.82 -23.70 6.85
CA PRO A 116 7.72 -24.63 6.64
C PRO A 116 7.87 -25.90 7.48
N SER A 117 6.75 -26.45 7.93
CA SER A 117 6.73 -27.70 8.70
C SER A 117 7.25 -28.89 7.88
N ASN A 118 7.84 -29.87 8.54
CA ASN A 118 8.44 -31.08 7.91
C ASN A 118 9.61 -30.78 6.97
N THR A 119 10.19 -29.58 7.05
CA THR A 119 11.41 -29.19 6.33
C THR A 119 12.56 -29.01 7.32
N PRO A 120 13.83 -28.99 6.88
CA PRO A 120 14.95 -28.64 7.75
C PRO A 120 14.87 -27.22 8.33
N TYR A 121 13.99 -26.36 7.78
CA TYR A 121 13.80 -24.98 8.21
C TYR A 121 12.74 -24.83 9.31
N THR A 122 12.04 -25.91 9.68
CA THR A 122 10.98 -25.92 10.70
C THR A 122 11.44 -25.24 11.99
N GLY A 123 10.65 -24.31 12.51
CA GLY A 123 10.94 -23.56 13.75
C GLY A 123 11.86 -22.35 13.57
N GLY A 124 12.42 -22.14 12.38
CA GLY A 124 13.16 -20.93 12.03
C GLY A 124 12.26 -19.75 11.69
N LEU A 125 12.72 -18.54 11.99
CA LEU A 125 12.13 -17.27 11.55
C LEU A 125 13.13 -16.56 10.63
N PHE A 126 12.78 -16.45 9.36
CA PHE A 126 13.66 -15.90 8.32
C PHE A 126 13.22 -14.51 7.93
N TYR A 127 14.07 -13.51 8.16
CA TYR A 127 13.82 -12.13 7.74
C TYR A 127 14.25 -11.92 6.30
N LEU A 128 13.48 -11.13 5.57
CA LEU A 128 13.73 -10.71 4.20
C LEU A 128 13.70 -9.19 4.11
N ASN A 129 14.49 -8.68 3.17
CA ASN A 129 14.42 -7.31 2.69
C ASN A 129 13.68 -7.31 1.36
N ILE A 130 12.76 -6.36 1.19
CA ILE A 130 12.00 -6.16 -0.04
C ILE A 130 12.23 -4.71 -0.47
N HIS A 131 12.71 -4.50 -1.69
CA HIS A 131 12.92 -3.18 -2.25
C HIS A 131 12.10 -3.02 -3.54
N PHE A 132 11.22 -2.03 -3.57
CA PHE A 132 10.42 -1.70 -4.73
C PHE A 132 11.18 -0.70 -5.61
N PRO A 133 11.53 -1.06 -6.86
CA PRO A 133 12.15 -0.10 -7.76
C PRO A 133 11.15 0.97 -8.21
N GLN A 134 11.67 2.06 -8.79
CA GLN A 134 10.85 3.18 -9.26
C GLN A 134 9.82 2.78 -10.32
N ASP A 135 10.11 1.74 -11.10
CA ASP A 135 9.27 1.20 -12.17
C ASP A 135 8.41 0.01 -11.73
N PHE A 136 8.29 -0.25 -10.43
CA PHE A 136 7.30 -1.20 -9.92
C PHE A 136 5.86 -0.72 -10.24
N PRO A 137 4.94 -1.59 -10.68
CA PRO A 137 5.03 -3.05 -10.84
C PRO A 137 5.47 -3.53 -12.23
N ALA A 138 5.92 -2.65 -13.12
CA ALA A 138 6.43 -3.08 -14.44
C ALA A 138 7.69 -3.95 -14.30
N LYS A 139 8.53 -3.66 -13.29
CA LYS A 139 9.61 -4.55 -12.84
C LYS A 139 9.32 -5.20 -11.49
N PRO A 140 9.87 -6.39 -11.22
CA PRO A 140 9.71 -7.07 -9.95
C PRO A 140 10.36 -6.31 -8.79
N PRO A 141 9.88 -6.51 -7.55
CA PRO A 141 10.60 -6.08 -6.37
C PRO A 141 11.90 -6.89 -6.23
N LYS A 142 12.93 -6.28 -5.66
CA LYS A 142 14.14 -6.99 -5.26
C LYS A 142 13.93 -7.58 -3.87
N ILE A 143 13.99 -8.90 -3.77
CA ILE A 143 13.81 -9.62 -2.50
C ILE A 143 15.05 -10.43 -2.19
N SER A 144 15.57 -10.29 -0.98
CA SER A 144 16.68 -11.08 -0.46
C SER A 144 16.47 -11.47 0.99
N PHE A 145 17.03 -12.62 1.37
CA PHE A 145 17.10 -13.03 2.75
C PHE A 145 18.10 -12.15 3.51
N LYS A 146 17.63 -11.57 4.62
CA LYS A 146 18.48 -10.93 5.63
C LYS A 146 19.04 -11.95 6.61
N THR A 147 18.25 -12.98 6.94
CA THR A 147 18.71 -14.14 7.72
C THR A 147 19.53 -15.06 6.83
N GLU A 148 20.69 -15.53 7.31
CA GLU A 148 21.49 -16.52 6.57
C GLU A 148 20.73 -17.85 6.45
N VAL A 149 20.65 -18.40 5.23
CA VAL A 149 19.93 -19.64 4.93
C VAL A 149 20.79 -20.56 4.08
N PHE A 150 20.88 -21.83 4.48
CA PHE A 150 21.50 -22.88 3.68
C PHE A 150 20.45 -23.48 2.73
N HIS A 151 20.42 -23.02 1.47
CA HIS A 151 19.42 -23.45 0.48
C HIS A 151 19.97 -23.45 -0.95
N LEU A 152 19.56 -24.43 -1.78
CA LEU A 152 20.04 -24.58 -3.16
C LEU A 152 19.78 -23.36 -4.06
N ASN A 153 18.66 -22.67 -3.83
CA ASN A 153 18.23 -21.51 -4.61
C ASN A 153 18.52 -20.16 -3.92
N ILE A 154 19.29 -20.14 -2.83
CA ILE A 154 19.64 -18.90 -2.11
C ILE A 154 21.16 -18.79 -2.05
N ASN A 155 21.71 -17.66 -2.52
CA ASN A 155 23.16 -17.46 -2.49
C ASN A 155 23.63 -16.86 -1.14
N SER A 156 24.94 -16.71 -0.97
CA SER A 156 25.55 -16.16 0.25
C SER A 156 25.13 -14.71 0.58
N ASN A 157 24.67 -13.95 -0.41
CA ASN A 157 24.13 -12.59 -0.22
C ASN A 157 22.63 -12.58 0.07
N GLY A 158 22.00 -13.76 0.17
CA GLY A 158 20.56 -13.91 0.38
C GLY A 158 19.71 -13.74 -0.87
N ASN A 159 20.30 -13.57 -2.07
CA ASN A 159 19.52 -13.45 -3.30
C ASN A 159 18.87 -14.79 -3.65
N ILE A 160 17.63 -14.72 -4.12
CA ILE A 160 16.77 -15.86 -4.39
C ILE A 160 16.72 -16.10 -5.89
N ALA A 161 17.04 -17.32 -6.33
CA ALA A 161 16.81 -17.77 -7.70
C ALA A 161 15.36 -18.27 -7.82
N LEU A 162 14.45 -17.38 -8.19
CA LEU A 162 13.03 -17.67 -8.39
C LEU A 162 12.54 -16.94 -9.66
N ASP A 163 11.95 -17.68 -10.59
CA ASP A 163 11.51 -17.23 -11.92
C ASP A 163 10.51 -16.07 -11.88
N ILE A 164 9.57 -16.08 -10.92
CA ILE A 164 8.59 -14.99 -10.76
C ILE A 164 9.23 -13.68 -10.30
N LEU A 165 10.49 -13.69 -9.82
CA LEU A 165 11.28 -12.47 -9.53
C LEU A 165 12.13 -12.03 -10.73
N GLY A 166 12.01 -12.71 -11.86
CA GLY A 166 12.74 -12.44 -13.10
C GLY A 166 11.83 -12.52 -14.31
N GLU A 167 12.04 -13.54 -15.15
CA GLU A 167 11.39 -13.69 -16.45
C GLU A 167 9.88 -13.96 -16.41
N GLN A 168 9.37 -14.54 -15.32
CA GLN A 168 7.95 -14.80 -15.14
C GLN A 168 7.24 -13.72 -14.31
N TRP A 169 7.92 -12.62 -14.01
CA TRP A 169 7.27 -11.50 -13.34
C TRP A 169 6.14 -10.93 -14.19
N THR A 170 4.97 -10.76 -13.58
CA THR A 170 3.86 -10.01 -14.16
C THR A 170 3.35 -8.98 -13.15
N PRO A 171 2.90 -7.79 -13.58
CA PRO A 171 2.38 -6.76 -12.68
C PRO A 171 1.18 -7.19 -11.80
N ASP A 172 0.53 -8.31 -12.12
CA ASP A 172 -0.59 -8.90 -11.37
C ASP A 172 -0.15 -9.82 -10.22
N LEU A 173 1.15 -10.13 -10.12
CA LEU A 173 1.71 -10.79 -8.96
C LEU A 173 1.72 -9.81 -7.77
N THR A 174 1.29 -10.32 -6.62
CA THR A 174 1.26 -9.57 -5.36
C THR A 174 2.37 -10.05 -4.44
N ILE A 175 2.75 -9.23 -3.47
CA ILE A 175 3.78 -9.58 -2.49
C ILE A 175 3.36 -10.82 -1.67
N SER A 176 2.08 -10.95 -1.33
CA SER A 176 1.55 -12.18 -0.68
C SER A 176 1.80 -13.44 -1.52
N LYS A 177 1.60 -13.39 -2.84
CA LYS A 177 1.88 -14.53 -3.74
C LYS A 177 3.37 -14.83 -3.80
N VAL A 178 4.20 -13.79 -3.91
CA VAL A 178 5.66 -13.94 -3.97
C VAL A 178 6.21 -14.57 -2.68
N LEU A 179 5.79 -14.09 -1.51
CA LEU A 179 6.20 -14.65 -0.22
C LEU A 179 5.76 -16.11 -0.06
N ARG A 180 4.55 -16.46 -0.52
CA ARG A 180 4.09 -17.86 -0.55
C ARG A 180 4.96 -18.72 -1.47
N SER A 181 5.33 -18.23 -2.64
CA SER A 181 6.25 -18.96 -3.54
C SER A 181 7.63 -19.15 -2.92
N ILE A 182 8.15 -18.16 -2.18
CA ILE A 182 9.42 -18.31 -1.43
C ILE A 182 9.28 -19.37 -0.32
N SER A 183 8.16 -19.37 0.42
CA SER A 183 7.89 -20.41 1.41
C SER A 183 7.78 -21.80 0.80
N ALA A 184 7.17 -21.92 -0.40
CA ALA A 184 7.11 -23.18 -1.13
C ALA A 184 8.50 -23.62 -1.62
N LEU A 185 9.32 -22.68 -2.10
CA LEU A 185 10.70 -22.94 -2.51
C LEU A 185 11.55 -23.52 -1.37
N LEU A 186 11.36 -23.02 -0.13
CA LEU A 186 12.01 -23.61 1.05
C LEU A 186 11.57 -25.06 1.31
N ALA A 187 10.33 -25.42 0.99
CA ALA A 187 9.87 -26.80 1.14
C ALA A 187 10.39 -27.70 0.02
N GLU A 188 10.36 -27.19 -1.21
CA GLU A 188 10.66 -27.92 -2.44
C GLU A 188 11.67 -27.13 -3.29
N PRO A 189 12.98 -27.37 -3.09
CA PRO A 189 14.03 -26.68 -3.85
C PRO A 189 13.99 -27.02 -5.34
N ASN A 190 14.24 -26.02 -6.19
CA ASN A 190 14.38 -26.21 -7.63
C ASN A 190 15.84 -26.59 -7.98
N LEU A 191 16.05 -27.79 -8.54
CA LEU A 191 17.38 -28.28 -8.90
C LEU A 191 17.96 -27.64 -10.17
N GLU A 192 17.12 -27.10 -11.05
CA GLU A 192 17.56 -26.52 -12.34
C GLU A 192 18.25 -25.16 -12.15
N CYS A 193 17.87 -24.43 -11.10
CA CYS A 193 18.37 -23.08 -10.80
C CYS A 193 19.25 -23.06 -9.54
N CYS A 194 19.98 -24.14 -9.25
CA CYS A 194 20.86 -24.16 -8.08
C CYS A 194 21.98 -23.13 -8.23
N VAL A 195 22.21 -22.33 -7.19
CA VAL A 195 23.26 -21.30 -7.18
C VAL A 195 24.62 -21.84 -6.73
N ALA A 196 24.68 -23.06 -6.18
CA ALA A 196 25.89 -23.69 -5.65
C ALA A 196 26.00 -25.17 -6.08
N PRO A 197 26.89 -25.51 -7.03
CA PRO A 197 27.03 -26.88 -7.56
C PRO A 197 27.34 -27.93 -6.50
N GLU A 198 28.18 -27.59 -5.52
CA GLU A 198 28.55 -28.46 -4.39
C GLU A 198 27.35 -28.80 -3.49
N MET A 199 26.47 -27.82 -3.27
CA MET A 199 25.27 -28.01 -2.45
C MET A 199 24.23 -28.85 -3.21
N ALA A 200 24.09 -28.64 -4.53
CA ALA A 200 23.26 -29.49 -5.38
C ALA A 200 23.76 -30.94 -5.40
N GLN A 201 25.08 -31.13 -5.51
CA GLN A 201 25.67 -32.46 -5.45
C GLN A 201 25.35 -33.14 -4.12
N MET A 202 25.58 -32.46 -3.00
CA MET A 202 25.23 -32.97 -1.67
C MET A 202 23.73 -33.32 -1.58
N TYR A 203 22.85 -32.47 -2.09
CA TYR A 203 21.41 -32.71 -2.07
C TYR A 203 21.01 -33.99 -2.81
N VAL A 204 21.66 -34.27 -3.95
CA VAL A 204 21.40 -35.45 -4.78
C VAL A 204 22.08 -36.70 -4.22
N SER A 205 23.34 -36.61 -3.77
CA SER A 205 24.13 -37.76 -3.32
C SER A 205 23.85 -38.16 -1.87
N ASP A 206 23.58 -37.19 -1.00
CA ASP A 206 23.34 -37.39 0.44
C ASP A 206 22.33 -36.36 0.98
N ARG A 207 21.05 -36.65 0.72
CA ARG A 207 19.94 -35.83 1.18
C ARG A 207 19.90 -35.69 2.71
N ALA A 208 20.38 -36.71 3.44
CA ALA A 208 20.38 -36.70 4.90
C ALA A 208 21.39 -35.69 5.45
N GLU A 209 22.61 -35.66 4.92
CA GLU A 209 23.63 -34.69 5.33
C GLU A 209 23.24 -33.27 4.92
N TYR A 210 22.64 -33.07 3.74
CA TYR A 210 22.07 -31.78 3.36
C TYR A 210 21.04 -31.31 4.39
N GLN A 211 20.07 -32.16 4.74
CA GLN A 211 19.00 -31.78 5.67
C GLN A 211 19.55 -31.50 7.06
N LYS A 212 20.53 -32.29 7.52
CA LYS A 212 21.20 -32.09 8.81
C LYS A 212 21.94 -30.75 8.84
N THR A 213 22.67 -30.42 7.78
CA THR A 213 23.37 -29.12 7.64
C THR A 213 22.38 -27.96 7.63
N ALA A 214 21.31 -28.06 6.84
CA ALA A 214 20.27 -27.03 6.78
C ALA A 214 19.55 -26.83 8.13
N ARG A 215 19.31 -27.90 8.90
CA ARG A 215 18.77 -27.81 10.27
C ARG A 215 19.73 -27.10 11.21
N ALA A 216 21.01 -27.44 11.17
CA ALA A 216 22.03 -26.80 12.00
C ALA A 216 22.15 -25.30 11.70
N TRP A 217 22.10 -24.92 10.42
CA TRP A 217 22.05 -23.52 10.00
C TRP A 217 20.80 -22.81 10.49
N THR A 218 19.63 -23.45 10.34
CA THR A 218 18.36 -22.90 10.84
C THR A 218 18.43 -22.63 12.34
N GLN A 219 18.93 -23.58 13.12
CA GLN A 219 19.09 -23.40 14.57
C GLN A 219 20.07 -22.30 14.94
N LYS A 220 21.13 -22.12 14.15
CA LYS A 220 22.17 -21.12 14.44
C LYS A 220 21.76 -19.70 14.04
N HIS A 221 21.08 -19.54 12.92
CA HIS A 221 20.85 -18.23 12.28
C HIS A 221 19.40 -17.76 12.32
N ALA A 222 18.45 -18.69 12.47
CA ALA A 222 17.01 -18.40 12.37
C ALA A 222 16.22 -18.84 13.62
N ALA A 223 16.87 -19.44 14.63
CA ALA A 223 16.21 -19.73 15.90
C ALA A 223 15.89 -18.44 16.66
N ARG A 224 14.77 -18.47 17.38
CA ARG A 224 14.35 -17.42 18.32
C ARG A 224 15.08 -17.53 19.65
#